data_AF-A0A8J2YDB7-F1
#
_entry.id   AF-A0A8J2YDB7-F1
#
_cell.length_a   1.000
_cell.length_b   1.000
_cell.length_c   1.000
_cell.angle_alpha   90.00
_cell.angle_beta   90.00
_cell.angle_gamma   90.00
#
_symmetry.space_group_name_H-M   'P 1'
#
loop_
_entity.id
_entity.type
_entity.pdbx_description
1 polymer ?
#
loop_
_entity_poly.entity_id
_entity_poly.type
_entity_poly.pdbx_seq_one_letter_code
_entity_poly.pdbx_strand_id
1 'polypeptide(L)' 'MKLEMELSWEEWNMAQGCLQRRYDELNRKIREGDRKGRSIRWYREEAIILARVIEEFRRSNKESRNR' A
#
# COMPACT_ATOMS: atom_id res chain seq x y z
N MET A 1 -5.76 -14.62 11.99
CA MET A 1 -6.55 -13.44 12.38
C MET A 1 -7.17 -12.88 11.11
N LYS A 2 -8.50 -12.96 10.95
CA LYS A 2 -9.22 -12.26 9.88
C LYS A 2 -9.54 -10.85 10.40
N LEU A 3 -9.04 -9.83 9.73
CA LEU A 3 -9.38 -8.45 10.02
C LEU A 3 -10.68 -8.15 9.26
N GLU A 4 -11.81 -8.16 9.95
CA GLU A 4 -13.08 -7.73 9.36
C GLU A 4 -13.19 -6.22 9.59
N MET A 5 -13.02 -5.45 8.51
CA MET A 5 -13.23 -4.00 8.51
C MET A 5 -14.51 -3.72 7.73
N GLU A 6 -15.55 -3.26 8.42
CA GLU A 6 -16.74 -2.71 7.78
C GLU A 6 -16.43 -1.29 7.31
N LEU A 7 -15.95 -1.18 6.08
CA LEU A 7 -15.77 0.11 5.40
C LEU A 7 -16.87 0.29 4.37
N SER A 8 -17.44 1.49 4.31
CA SER A 8 -18.22 1.91 3.15
C SER A 8 -17.36 1.90 1.89
N TRP A 9 -17.98 1.85 0.71
CA TRP A 9 -17.26 1.87 -0.56
C TRP A 9 -16.39 3.14 -0.73
N GLU A 10 -16.86 4.28 -0.22
CA GLU A 10 -16.11 5.54 -0.24
C GLU A 10 -14.87 5.48 0.65
N GLU A 11 -15.01 4.99 1.88
CA GLU A 11 -13.88 4.80 2.80
C GLU A 11 -12.88 3.79 2.23
N TRP A 12 -13.36 2.76 1.55
CA TRP A 12 -12.54 1.76 0.90
C TRP A 12 -11.68 2.36 -0.22
N ASN A 13 -12.29 3.17 -1.09
CA ASN A 13 -11.57 3.87 -2.14
C ASN A 13 -10.57 4.90 -1.59
N MET A 14 -10.97 5.64 -0.55
CA MET A 14 -10.07 6.58 0.12
C MET A 14 -8.87 5.87 0.72
N ALA A 15 -9.09 4.76 1.43
CA ALA A 15 -8.03 3.94 2.00
C ALA A 15 -7.09 3.40 0.92
N GLN A 16 -7.63 2.86 -0.18
CA GLN A 16 -6.80 2.43 -1.32
C GLN A 16 -5.96 3.59 -1.88
N GLY A 17 -6.56 4.77 -2.03
CA GLY A 17 -5.86 5.97 -2.50
C GLY A 17 -4.76 6.44 -1.55
N CYS A 18 -4.96 6.35 -0.25
CA CYS A 18 -3.94 6.65 0.76
C CYS A 18 -2.77 5.68 0.68
N LEU A 19 -3.05 4.37 0.62
CA LEU A 19 -2.02 3.33 0.53
C LEU A 19 -1.19 3.49 -0.76
N GLN A 20 -1.85 3.71 -1.90
CA GLN A 20 -1.16 3.90 -3.18
C GLN A 20 -0.27 5.14 -3.17
N ARG A 21 -0.77 6.28 -2.66
CA ARG A 21 0.03 7.52 -2.53
C ARG A 21 1.28 7.30 -1.69
N ARG A 22 1.17 6.57 -0.57
CA ARG A 22 2.32 6.28 0.28
C ARG A 22 3.33 5.36 -0.43
N TYR A 23 2.85 4.36 -1.16
CA TYR A 23 3.72 3.47 -1.95
C TYR A 23 4.50 4.23 -3.03
N ASP A 24 3.85 5.16 -3.72
CA ASP A 24 4.48 5.99 -4.73
C ASP A 24 5.53 6.94 -4.12
N GLU A 25 5.25 7.49 -2.93
CA GLU A 25 6.20 8.31 -2.17
C GLU A 25 7.47 7.53 -1.79
N LEU A 26 7.32 6.30 -1.31
CA LEU A 26 8.44 5.41 -0.96
C LEU A 26 9.28 5.09 -2.20
N ASN A 27 8.64 4.76 -3.32
CA ASN A 27 9.34 4.52 -4.58
C ASN A 27 10.12 5.75 -5.06
N ARG A 28 9.58 6.95 -4.90
CA ARG A 28 10.31 8.19 -5.19
C ARG A 28 11.55 8.32 -4.29
N LYS A 29 11.42 8.10 -2.99
CA LYS A 29 12.55 8.14 -2.03
C LYS A 29 13.62 7.11 -2.34
N ILE A 30 13.22 5.90 -2.76
CA ILE A 30 14.13 4.84 -3.20
C ILE A 30 14.93 5.31 -4.42
N ARG A 31 14.26 5.79 -5.47
CA ARG A 31 14.93 6.28 -6.69
C ARG A 31 15.87 7.45 -6.40
N GLU A 32 15.45 8.40 -5.56
CA GLU A 32 16.28 9.52 -5.15
C GLU A 32 17.49 9.09 -4.33
N GLY A 33 17.31 8.12 -3.43
CA GLY A 33 18.38 7.59 -2.60
C GLY A 33 19.39 6.79 -3.41
N ASP A 34 18.93 5.94 -4.35
CA ASP A 34 19.79 5.22 -5.30
C ASP A 34 20.63 6.23 -6.12
N ARG A 35 20.02 7.31 -6.63
CA ARG A 35 20.74 8.36 -7.38
C ARG A 35 21.79 9.10 -6.54
N LYS A 36 21.53 9.30 -5.24
CA LYS A 36 22.38 10.08 -4.33
C LYS A 36 23.35 9.20 -3.51
N GLY A 37 23.37 7.88 -3.72
CA GLY A 37 24.15 6.94 -2.91
C GLY A 37 23.75 6.89 -1.43
N ARG A 38 22.50 7.23 -1.10
CA ARG A 38 21.99 7.21 0.29
C ARG A 38 21.45 5.83 0.64
N SER A 39 21.46 5.48 1.93
CA SER A 39 20.79 4.26 2.38
C SER A 39 19.29 4.35 2.12
N ILE A 40 18.76 3.33 1.45
CA ILE A 40 17.35 3.18 1.09
C ILE A 40 16.71 1.92 1.66
N ARG A 41 17.44 1.19 2.51
CA ARG A 41 17.03 -0.11 3.05
C ARG A 41 15.65 -0.04 3.70
N TRP A 42 15.45 0.93 4.60
CA TRP A 42 14.17 1.14 5.28
C TRP A 42 13.02 1.44 4.31
N TYR A 43 13.25 2.31 3.32
CA TYR A 43 12.22 2.62 2.33
C TYR A 43 11.86 1.41 1.46
N ARG A 44 12.84 0.57 1.11
CA ARG A 44 12.60 -0.68 0.36
C ARG A 44 11.80 -1.68 1.20
N GLU A 45 12.17 -1.89 2.47
CA GLU A 45 11.46 -2.79 3.37
C GLU A 45 9.99 -2.33 3.57
N GLU A 46 9.76 -1.03 3.81
CA GLU A 46 8.42 -0.46 3.93
C GLU A 46 7.61 -0.60 2.64
N ALA A 47 8.22 -0.34 1.47
CA ALA A 47 7.54 -0.46 0.18
C ALA A 47 7.12 -1.90 -0.13
N ILE A 48 7.93 -2.89 0.23
CA ILE A 48 7.59 -4.32 0.06
C ILE A 48 6.39 -4.70 0.92
N ILE A 49 6.36 -4.27 2.18
CA ILE A 49 5.23 -4.51 3.08
C ILE A 49 3.96 -3.85 2.53
N LEU A 50 4.08 -2.58 2.13
CA LEU A 50 2.94 -1.81 1.65
C LEU A 50 2.36 -2.37 0.33
N ALA A 51 3.22 -2.90 -0.56
CA ALA A 51 2.76 -3.60 -1.77
C ALA A 51 1.88 -4.81 -1.43
N ARG A 52 2.29 -5.62 -0.44
CA ARG A 52 1.50 -6.76 0.03
C ARG A 52 0.18 -6.32 0.67
N VAL A 53 0.20 -5.26 1.46
CA VAL A 53 -1.03 -4.69 2.05
C VAL A 53 -1.99 -4.23 0.96
N ILE A 54 -1.52 -3.54 -0.08
CA ILE A 54 -2.36 -3.08 -1.19
C ILE A 54 -2.97 -4.28 -1.95
N GLU A 55 -2.19 -5.33 -2.19
CA GLU A 55 -2.66 -6.55 -2.85
C GLU A 55 -3.75 -7.25 -2.04
N GLU A 56 -3.50 -7.47 -0.75
CA GLU A 56 -4.45 -8.08 0.18
C GLU A 56 -5.73 -7.24 0.31
N PHE A 57 -5.57 -5.92 0.43
CA PHE A 57 -6.69 -4.98 0.45
C PHE A 57 -7.53 -5.18 -0.83
N ARG A 58 -6.93 -5.09 -2.03
CA ARG A 58 -7.66 -5.28 -3.30
C ARG A 58 -8.36 -6.62 -3.42
N ARG A 59 -7.78 -7.70 -2.86
CA ARG A 59 -8.41 -9.02 -2.82
C ARG A 59 -9.65 -9.01 -1.95
N SER A 60 -9.57 -8.44 -0.75
CA SER A 60 -10.71 -8.35 0.17
C SER A 60 -11.90 -7.57 -0.43
N ASN A 61 -11.65 -6.49 -1.17
CA ASN A 61 -12.74 -5.76 -1.85
C ASN A 61 -13.45 -6.60 -2.92
N LYS A 62 -12.69 -7.39 -3.70
CA LYS A 62 -13.29 -8.26 -4.72
C LYS A 62 -14.19 -9.34 -4.08
N GLU A 63 -13.75 -9.91 -2.97
CA GLU A 63 -14.54 -10.90 -2.24
C GLU A 63 -15.81 -10.30 -1.63
N SER A 64 -15.74 -9.08 -1.09
CA SER A 64 -16.91 -8.36 -0.57
C SER A 64 -17.93 -7.97 -1.66
N ARG A 65 -17.51 -7.79 -2.91
CA ARG A 65 -18.41 -7.44 -4.04
C ARG A 65 -19.09 -8.65 -4.69
N ASN A 66 -18.62 -9.87 -4.42
CA ASN A 66 -19.15 -11.12 -4.97
C ASN A 66 -20.07 -11.88 -3.99
N ARG A 67 -20.30 -11.34 -2.78
CA ARG A 67 -21.33 -11.80 -1.84
C ARG A 67 -22.57 -10.94 -1.96
#